data_AF-A0A2E3JRL7-F1
#
_entry.id   AF-A0A2E3JRL7-F1
#
_cell.length_a   1.000
_cell.length_b   1.000
_cell.length_c   1.000
_cell.angle_alpha   90.00
_cell.angle_beta   90.00
_cell.angle_gamma   90.00
#
_symmetry.space_group_name_H-M   'P 1'
#
loop_
_entity.id
_entity.type
_entity.pdbx_description
1 polymer ?
#
loop_
_entity_poly.entity_id
_entity_poly.type
_entity_poly.pdbx_seq_one_letter_code
_entity_poly.pdbx_strand_id
1 'polypeptide(L)'
;MDVMTLLWTCLGFAFASYTVIANDSIQTLGTWIASNKERFDWKIMWAAASSVLLFAIWYGWTVNAGDISYGRLDRIPYVEPQWYHAMAPAVLLLLTRFGVPVSTSFLVLSAFASTFVLEKMLVKSFAGYGVAAVSAYVIWAVVSKWLQNVELRGSDRNWRILQWIITGWLWWTWLSHDMANMAVFLPREIDIVPLVAISALFVAGMGWMFKEQGGKIQHVVQSKTDTNYVKSATLIDFIYLIILWYFKQYNNIPMSTTWVFIGLLSGRELAIATFDATRTKNFKEVFPIIAGDFGKLMVGVAASMGIIIGIHTFA
;
A
#
# COMPACT_ATOMS: atom_id res chain seq x y z
N MET A 1 21.49 14.70 -17.34
CA MET A 1 21.54 13.23 -17.23
C MET A 1 22.17 12.67 -18.49
N ASP A 2 23.17 11.82 -18.33
CA ASP A 2 23.67 11.01 -19.45
C ASP A 2 22.62 9.95 -19.86
N VAL A 3 22.85 9.31 -21.01
CA VAL A 3 21.91 8.35 -21.62
C VAL A 3 21.72 7.10 -20.75
N MET A 4 22.75 6.64 -20.06
CA MET A 4 22.67 5.44 -19.22
C MET A 4 21.88 5.73 -17.95
N THR A 5 22.12 6.87 -17.31
CA THR A 5 21.36 7.33 -16.16
C THR A 5 19.89 7.51 -16.52
N LEU A 6 19.58 8.11 -17.69
CA LEU A 6 18.20 8.22 -18.18
C LEU A 6 17.54 6.86 -18.38
N LEU A 7 18.25 5.90 -18.98
CA LEU A 7 17.76 4.54 -19.16
C LEU A 7 17.41 3.90 -17.79
N TRP A 8 18.31 3.98 -16.81
CA TRP A 8 18.09 3.39 -15.49
C TRP A 8 17.03 4.12 -14.68
N THR A 9 16.92 5.44 -14.80
CA THR A 9 15.80 6.22 -14.25
C THR A 9 14.47 5.72 -14.82
N CYS A 10 14.34 5.63 -16.14
CA CYS A 10 13.09 5.20 -16.78
C CYS A 10 12.74 3.74 -16.44
N LEU A 11 13.71 2.82 -16.49
CA LEU A 11 13.49 1.41 -16.16
C LEU A 11 13.19 1.20 -14.68
N GLY A 12 14.00 1.79 -13.80
CA GLY A 12 13.82 1.71 -12.36
C GLY A 12 12.48 2.31 -11.93
N PHE A 13 12.13 3.49 -12.46
CA PHE A 13 10.83 4.12 -12.24
C PHE A 13 9.68 3.25 -12.74
N ALA A 14 9.76 2.70 -13.96
CA ALA A 14 8.71 1.85 -14.51
C ALA A 14 8.51 0.56 -13.70
N PHE A 15 9.60 -0.11 -13.31
CA PHE A 15 9.54 -1.30 -12.46
C PHE A 15 8.98 -0.98 -11.08
N ALA A 16 9.48 0.07 -10.43
CA ALA A 16 8.97 0.52 -9.14
C ALA A 16 7.48 0.83 -9.22
N SER A 17 7.06 1.58 -10.25
CA SER A 17 5.67 1.95 -10.46
C SER A 17 4.76 0.76 -10.68
N TYR A 18 5.17 -0.20 -11.52
CA TYR A 18 4.41 -1.42 -11.71
C TYR A 18 4.31 -2.22 -10.40
N THR A 19 5.42 -2.41 -9.67
CA THR A 19 5.39 -3.17 -8.41
C THR A 19 4.51 -2.51 -7.37
N VAL A 20 4.65 -1.21 -7.17
CA VAL A 20 3.92 -0.46 -6.14
C VAL A 20 2.43 -0.46 -6.46
N ILE A 21 2.04 -0.22 -7.73
CA ILE A 21 0.64 -0.30 -8.14
C ILE A 21 0.13 -1.75 -8.02
N ALA A 22 0.83 -2.74 -8.56
CA ALA A 22 0.33 -4.13 -8.56
C ALA A 22 0.26 -4.75 -7.16
N ASN A 23 1.18 -4.41 -6.26
CA ASN A 23 1.31 -5.06 -4.96
C ASN A 23 0.57 -4.33 -3.84
N ASP A 24 0.69 -3.00 -3.79
CA ASP A 24 0.24 -2.22 -2.64
C ASP A 24 -1.10 -1.53 -2.88
N SER A 25 -1.49 -1.23 -4.14
CA SER A 25 -2.79 -0.60 -4.39
C SER A 25 -3.96 -1.49 -3.95
N ILE A 26 -3.78 -2.80 -3.89
CA ILE A 26 -4.78 -3.76 -3.42
C ILE A 26 -5.04 -3.62 -1.91
N GLN A 27 -4.07 -3.10 -1.14
CA GLN A 27 -4.27 -2.86 0.29
C GLN A 27 -5.34 -1.78 0.53
N THR A 28 -5.48 -0.85 -0.40
CA THR A 28 -6.48 0.24 -0.34
C THR A 28 -7.70 0.02 -1.21
N LEU A 29 -7.52 -0.56 -2.41
CA LEU A 29 -8.58 -0.72 -3.41
C LEU A 29 -9.18 -2.12 -3.40
N GLY A 30 -8.54 -3.11 -2.76
CA GLY A 30 -8.93 -4.51 -2.86
C GLY A 30 -10.30 -4.80 -2.28
N THR A 31 -10.60 -4.30 -1.09
CA THR A 31 -11.92 -4.37 -0.44
C THR A 31 -13.00 -3.71 -1.27
N TRP A 32 -12.70 -2.54 -1.87
CA TRP A 32 -13.59 -1.82 -2.75
C TRP A 32 -13.85 -2.57 -4.07
N ILE A 33 -12.82 -3.13 -4.71
CA ILE A 33 -12.94 -4.00 -5.88
C ILE A 33 -13.82 -5.20 -5.54
N ALA A 34 -13.55 -5.89 -4.43
CA ALA A 34 -14.27 -7.09 -4.03
C ALA A 34 -15.78 -6.83 -3.83
N SER A 35 -16.16 -5.71 -3.19
CA SER A 35 -17.56 -5.39 -2.89
C SER A 35 -18.32 -4.68 -4.02
N ASN A 36 -17.65 -4.26 -5.09
CA ASN A 36 -18.24 -3.49 -6.19
C ASN A 36 -18.12 -4.13 -7.59
N LYS A 37 -17.23 -5.12 -7.78
CA LYS A 37 -16.95 -5.75 -9.10
C LYS A 37 -18.18 -6.37 -9.78
N GLU A 38 -19.18 -6.82 -9.03
CA GLU A 38 -20.41 -7.40 -9.59
C GLU A 38 -21.40 -6.35 -10.10
N ARG A 39 -21.23 -5.09 -9.68
CA ARG A 39 -22.17 -4.00 -10.01
C ARG A 39 -21.62 -2.97 -10.97
N PHE A 40 -20.32 -2.74 -10.95
CA PHE A 40 -19.69 -1.77 -11.82
C PHE A 40 -18.65 -2.43 -12.71
N ASP A 41 -18.67 -2.05 -13.98
CA ASP A 41 -17.62 -2.43 -14.91
C ASP A 41 -16.26 -1.90 -14.43
N TRP A 42 -15.22 -2.71 -14.61
CA TRP A 42 -13.85 -2.36 -14.22
C TRP A 42 -13.39 -1.02 -14.82
N LYS A 43 -13.92 -0.60 -15.98
CA LYS A 43 -13.63 0.70 -16.60
C LYS A 43 -14.11 1.88 -15.75
N ILE A 44 -15.28 1.76 -15.13
CA ILE A 44 -15.82 2.81 -14.25
C ILE A 44 -14.97 2.89 -12.99
N MET A 45 -14.64 1.72 -12.42
CA MET A 45 -13.80 1.65 -11.23
C MET A 45 -12.40 2.20 -11.49
N TRP A 46 -11.82 1.83 -12.63
CA TRP A 46 -10.55 2.35 -13.12
C TRP A 46 -10.57 3.86 -13.31
N ALA A 47 -11.60 4.41 -13.95
CA ALA A 47 -11.71 5.85 -14.17
C ALA A 47 -11.78 6.63 -12.85
N ALA A 48 -12.55 6.14 -11.87
CA ALA A 48 -12.66 6.77 -10.55
C ALA A 48 -11.37 6.68 -9.72
N ALA A 49 -10.70 5.52 -9.71
CA ALA A 49 -9.43 5.38 -9.02
C ALA A 49 -8.32 6.19 -9.71
N SER A 50 -8.36 6.30 -11.04
CA SER A 50 -7.44 7.11 -11.84
C SER A 50 -7.67 8.60 -11.66
N SER A 51 -8.90 9.07 -11.46
CA SER A 51 -9.14 10.49 -11.17
C SER A 51 -8.54 10.90 -9.82
N VAL A 52 -8.64 10.04 -8.80
CA VAL A 52 -8.00 10.28 -7.49
C VAL A 52 -6.47 10.20 -7.60
N LEU A 53 -5.95 9.27 -8.40
CA LEU A 53 -4.53 9.17 -8.72
C LEU A 53 -3.99 10.44 -9.37
N LEU A 54 -4.65 10.92 -10.44
CA LEU A 54 -4.27 12.15 -11.12
C LEU A 54 -4.35 13.34 -10.17
N PHE A 55 -5.42 13.42 -9.37
CA PHE A 55 -5.51 14.43 -8.33
C PHE A 55 -4.32 14.36 -7.37
N ALA A 56 -3.92 13.18 -6.88
CA ALA A 56 -2.78 13.02 -6.00
C ALA A 56 -1.46 13.46 -6.67
N ILE A 57 -1.24 13.15 -7.95
CA ILE A 57 0.00 13.52 -8.65
C ILE A 57 0.05 15.05 -8.85
N TRP A 58 -1.00 15.62 -9.42
CA TRP A 58 -1.05 17.03 -9.79
C TRP A 58 -1.17 17.95 -8.58
N TYR A 59 -1.94 17.57 -7.56
CA TYR A 59 -2.00 18.30 -6.31
C TYR A 59 -0.64 18.27 -5.60
N GLY A 60 -0.01 17.10 -5.48
CA GLY A 60 1.33 16.96 -4.90
C GLY A 60 2.35 17.85 -5.61
N TRP A 61 2.40 17.76 -6.94
CA TRP A 61 3.30 18.57 -7.77
C TRP A 61 3.10 20.08 -7.58
N THR A 62 1.85 20.55 -7.56
CA THR A 62 1.56 21.99 -7.43
C THR A 62 1.88 22.56 -6.05
N VAL A 63 1.62 21.82 -4.97
CA VAL A 63 1.84 22.31 -3.60
C VAL A 63 3.25 22.09 -3.06
N ASN A 64 4.05 21.23 -3.69
CA ASN A 64 5.43 20.93 -3.31
C ASN A 64 6.45 21.39 -4.37
N ALA A 65 6.16 22.49 -5.07
CA ALA A 65 7.09 23.15 -6.01
C ALA A 65 7.71 22.20 -7.06
N GLY A 66 6.91 21.28 -7.61
CA GLY A 66 7.35 20.34 -8.63
C GLY A 66 7.67 18.93 -8.12
N ASP A 67 7.61 18.69 -6.80
CA ASP A 67 7.83 17.37 -6.20
C ASP A 67 6.51 16.59 -6.03
N ILE A 68 6.49 15.34 -6.48
CA ILE A 68 5.37 14.42 -6.30
C ILE A 68 5.51 13.55 -5.03
N SER A 69 6.65 13.61 -4.33
CA SER A 69 6.96 12.76 -3.17
C SER A 69 6.34 13.22 -1.85
N TYR A 70 5.64 14.37 -1.82
CA TYR A 70 5.00 14.91 -0.62
C TYR A 70 5.95 15.09 0.58
N GLY A 71 7.20 15.50 0.32
CA GLY A 71 8.23 15.70 1.35
C GLY A 71 8.70 14.40 2.03
N ARG A 72 8.27 13.24 1.53
CA ARG A 72 8.64 11.94 2.10
C ARG A 72 10.09 11.58 1.80
N LEU A 73 10.68 12.23 0.80
CA LEU A 73 12.06 12.02 0.41
C LEU A 73 13.00 13.13 0.93
N ASP A 74 12.56 14.02 1.82
CA ASP A 74 13.39 15.10 2.42
C ASP A 74 14.67 14.58 3.10
N ARG A 75 14.61 13.33 3.60
CA ARG A 75 15.73 12.67 4.29
C ARG A 75 16.47 11.66 3.42
N ILE A 76 16.06 11.50 2.16
CA ILE A 76 16.68 10.60 1.18
C ILE A 76 17.19 11.46 0.03
N PRO A 77 18.50 11.76 -0.03
CA PRO A 77 19.04 12.62 -1.07
C PRO A 77 18.79 12.01 -2.45
N TYR A 78 18.58 12.87 -3.45
CA TYR A 78 18.53 12.40 -4.82
C TYR A 78 19.93 11.93 -5.25
N VAL A 79 19.99 10.72 -5.79
CA VAL A 79 21.19 10.14 -6.39
C VAL A 79 20.80 9.70 -7.79
N GLU A 80 21.68 9.94 -8.76
CA GLU A 80 21.46 9.53 -10.14
C GLU A 80 21.29 8.00 -10.22
N PRO A 81 20.13 7.49 -10.69
CA PRO A 81 19.89 6.05 -10.71
C PRO A 81 20.89 5.29 -11.56
N GLN A 82 21.24 4.11 -11.07
CA GLN A 82 22.18 3.17 -11.68
C GLN A 82 21.49 1.81 -11.85
N TRP A 83 22.11 0.89 -12.58
CA TRP A 83 21.59 -0.45 -12.84
C TRP A 83 21.16 -1.18 -11.55
N TYR A 84 21.96 -1.09 -10.48
CA TYR A 84 21.67 -1.75 -9.21
C TYR A 84 20.46 -1.15 -8.47
N HIS A 85 20.18 0.16 -8.65
CA HIS A 85 18.96 0.77 -8.13
C HIS A 85 17.72 0.23 -8.84
N ALA A 86 17.79 0.03 -10.17
CA ALA A 86 16.71 -0.56 -10.95
C ALA A 86 16.52 -2.06 -10.69
N MET A 87 17.56 -2.76 -10.22
CA MET A 87 17.46 -4.17 -9.83
C MET A 87 16.57 -4.40 -8.62
N ALA A 88 16.54 -3.49 -7.64
CA ALA A 88 15.69 -3.63 -6.45
C ALA A 88 14.20 -3.83 -6.80
N PRO A 89 13.53 -2.94 -7.56
CA PRO A 89 12.16 -3.17 -8.00
C PRO A 89 12.04 -4.34 -9.01
N ALA A 90 13.07 -4.67 -9.78
CA ALA A 90 13.03 -5.85 -10.65
C ALA A 90 12.97 -7.17 -9.85
N VAL A 91 13.74 -7.29 -8.77
CA VAL A 91 13.66 -8.44 -7.85
C VAL A 91 12.30 -8.51 -7.18
N LEU A 92 11.73 -7.37 -6.81
CA LEU A 92 10.37 -7.30 -6.26
C LEU A 92 9.34 -7.86 -7.24
N LEU A 93 9.40 -7.49 -8.53
CA LEU A 93 8.52 -8.05 -9.57
C LEU A 93 8.57 -9.58 -9.61
N LEU A 94 9.75 -10.15 -9.42
CA LEU A 94 9.92 -11.60 -9.40
C LEU A 94 9.33 -12.20 -8.12
N LEU A 95 9.64 -11.63 -6.95
CA LEU A 95 9.12 -12.11 -5.67
C LEU A 95 7.58 -12.04 -5.60
N THR A 96 6.98 -11.02 -6.20
CA THR A 96 5.53 -10.83 -6.17
C THR A 96 4.79 -11.78 -7.11
N ARG A 97 5.44 -12.28 -8.17
CA ARG A 97 4.90 -13.40 -8.95
C ARG A 97 4.75 -14.68 -8.14
N PHE A 98 5.56 -14.86 -7.10
CA PHE A 98 5.46 -15.98 -6.16
C PHE A 98 4.51 -15.70 -4.98
N GLY A 99 3.85 -14.53 -4.96
CA GLY A 99 2.87 -14.18 -3.92
C GLY A 99 3.48 -13.89 -2.55
N VAL A 100 4.77 -13.57 -2.48
CA VAL A 100 5.43 -13.17 -1.23
C VAL A 100 5.12 -11.68 -0.97
N PRO A 101 4.43 -11.33 0.14
CA PRO A 101 4.21 -9.94 0.51
C PRO A 101 5.54 -9.34 0.99
N VAL A 102 6.17 -8.55 0.13
CA VAL A 102 7.42 -7.84 0.42
C VAL A 102 7.10 -6.35 0.51
N SER A 103 7.66 -5.68 1.52
CA SER A 103 7.54 -4.22 1.63
C SER A 103 8.29 -3.55 0.48
N THR A 104 7.53 -2.91 -0.40
CA THR A 104 8.05 -2.17 -1.55
C THR A 104 8.89 -0.98 -1.09
N SER A 105 8.44 -0.27 -0.05
CA SER A 105 9.15 0.86 0.54
C SER A 105 10.50 0.44 1.09
N PHE A 106 10.60 -0.72 1.78
CA PHE A 106 11.89 -1.21 2.26
C PHE A 106 12.82 -1.55 1.13
N LEU A 107 12.37 -2.33 0.16
CA LEU A 107 13.28 -2.82 -0.87
C LEU A 107 13.74 -1.69 -1.81
N VAL A 108 12.84 -0.80 -2.21
CA VAL A 108 13.16 0.25 -3.19
C VAL A 108 13.90 1.41 -2.54
N LEU A 109 13.42 1.95 -1.42
CA LEU A 109 14.05 3.13 -0.81
C LEU A 109 15.41 2.80 -0.19
N SER A 110 15.63 1.54 0.20
CA SER A 110 16.91 1.13 0.75
C SER A 110 18.08 1.13 -0.20
N ALA A 111 17.83 0.99 -1.51
CA ALA A 111 18.88 1.16 -2.50
C ALA A 111 19.40 2.60 -2.56
N PHE A 112 18.62 3.58 -2.06
CA PHE A 112 18.94 5.01 -2.09
C PHE A 112 19.20 5.62 -0.70
N ALA A 113 18.73 4.98 0.36
CA ALA A 113 18.75 5.51 1.71
C ALA A 113 20.00 5.05 2.48
N SER A 114 20.47 5.90 3.40
CA SER A 114 21.53 5.50 4.32
C SER A 114 21.04 4.47 5.34
N THR A 115 21.98 3.71 5.91
CA THR A 115 21.70 2.72 6.97
C THR A 115 20.91 3.32 8.14
N PHE A 116 21.20 4.57 8.52
CA PHE A 116 20.48 5.29 9.57
C PHE A 116 19.02 5.59 9.22
N VAL A 117 18.74 6.01 7.97
CA VAL A 117 17.37 6.24 7.51
C VAL A 117 16.62 4.91 7.47
N LEU A 118 17.28 3.84 7.02
CA LEU A 118 16.71 2.51 6.96
C LEU A 118 16.31 1.94 8.32
N GLU A 119 17.19 2.08 9.32
CA GLU A 119 16.88 1.68 10.70
C GLU A 119 15.62 2.41 11.21
N LYS A 120 15.52 3.72 10.97
CA LYS A 120 14.33 4.50 11.35
C LYS A 120 13.08 4.06 10.62
N MET A 121 13.18 3.75 9.33
CA MET A 121 12.06 3.20 8.56
C MET A 121 11.61 1.86 9.13
N LEU A 122 12.55 0.96 9.49
CA LEU A 122 12.30 -0.35 10.12
C LEU A 122 11.55 -0.18 11.43
N VAL A 123 12.09 0.58 12.38
CA VAL A 123 11.46 0.81 13.68
C VAL A 123 10.04 1.37 13.53
N LYS A 124 9.84 2.34 12.62
CA LYS A 124 8.52 2.90 12.34
C LYS A 124 7.55 1.89 11.74
N SER A 125 8.01 1.00 10.87
CA SER A 125 7.15 -0.01 10.25
C SER A 125 6.73 -1.07 11.27
N PHE A 126 7.63 -1.48 12.18
CA PHE A 126 7.29 -2.33 13.32
C PHE A 126 6.30 -1.66 14.29
N ALA A 127 6.54 -0.39 14.64
CA ALA A 127 5.59 0.38 15.47
C ALA A 127 4.24 0.54 14.76
N GLY A 128 4.26 0.78 13.45
CA GLY A 128 3.09 0.84 12.57
C GLY A 128 2.24 -0.42 12.64
N TYR A 129 2.88 -1.58 12.50
CA TYR A 129 2.22 -2.88 12.66
C TYR A 129 1.57 -3.02 14.04
N GLY A 130 2.32 -2.72 15.11
CA GLY A 130 1.83 -2.88 16.49
C GLY A 130 0.62 -2.00 16.79
N VAL A 131 0.70 -0.70 16.46
CA VAL A 131 -0.41 0.24 16.63
C VAL A 131 -1.61 -0.19 15.78
N ALA A 132 -1.40 -0.55 14.51
CA ALA A 132 -2.49 -0.99 13.65
C ALA A 132 -3.18 -2.26 14.18
N ALA A 133 -2.40 -3.24 14.65
CA ALA A 133 -2.94 -4.47 15.21
C ALA A 133 -3.74 -4.22 16.50
N VAL A 134 -3.23 -3.42 17.43
CA VAL A 134 -3.93 -3.10 18.67
C VAL A 134 -5.19 -2.27 18.40
N SER A 135 -5.09 -1.22 17.58
CA SER A 135 -6.24 -0.40 17.21
C SER A 135 -7.31 -1.20 16.49
N ALA A 136 -6.94 -2.02 15.50
CA ALA A 136 -7.88 -2.89 14.81
C ALA A 136 -8.51 -3.91 15.77
N TYR A 137 -7.73 -4.51 16.67
CA TYR A 137 -8.26 -5.44 17.67
C TYR A 137 -9.30 -4.78 18.58
N VAL A 138 -9.00 -3.60 19.13
CA VAL A 138 -9.91 -2.87 20.01
C VAL A 138 -11.19 -2.48 19.27
N ILE A 139 -11.06 -1.89 18.08
CA ILE A 139 -12.22 -1.44 17.30
C ILE A 139 -13.07 -2.65 16.92
N TRP A 140 -12.46 -3.73 16.44
CA TRP A 140 -13.22 -4.90 16.00
C TRP A 140 -13.78 -5.70 17.17
N ALA A 141 -13.17 -5.65 18.36
CA ALA A 141 -13.77 -6.17 19.58
C ALA A 141 -15.05 -5.41 19.94
N VAL A 142 -15.05 -4.08 19.79
CA VAL A 142 -16.26 -3.26 19.98
C VAL A 142 -17.31 -3.59 18.92
N VAL A 143 -16.92 -3.70 17.66
CA VAL A 143 -17.83 -4.06 16.56
C VAL A 143 -18.45 -5.44 16.78
N SER A 144 -17.63 -6.46 17.05
CA SER A 144 -18.10 -7.82 17.30
C SER A 144 -18.98 -7.91 18.55
N LYS A 145 -18.67 -7.22 19.65
CA LYS A 145 -19.50 -7.31 20.86
C LYS A 145 -20.78 -6.47 20.81
N TRP A 146 -20.68 -5.25 20.28
CA TRP A 146 -21.73 -4.24 20.43
C TRP A 146 -22.55 -4.03 19.17
N LEU A 147 -21.95 -4.22 17.98
CA LEU A 147 -22.66 -4.07 16.70
C LEU A 147 -23.26 -5.38 16.16
N GLN A 148 -23.01 -6.54 16.77
CA GLN A 148 -23.65 -7.80 16.36
C GLN A 148 -25.18 -7.73 16.36
N ASN A 149 -25.77 -6.96 17.28
CA ASN A 149 -27.22 -6.79 17.38
C ASN A 149 -27.73 -5.47 16.78
N VAL A 150 -26.82 -4.64 16.25
CA VAL A 150 -27.19 -3.39 15.59
C VAL A 150 -27.33 -3.67 14.11
N GLU A 151 -28.57 -3.75 13.63
CA GLU A 151 -28.80 -3.63 12.20
C GLU A 151 -28.22 -2.31 11.74
N LEU A 152 -27.14 -2.38 10.95
CA LEU A 152 -26.59 -1.23 10.25
C LEU A 152 -27.65 -0.74 9.26
N ARG A 153 -28.54 0.13 9.72
CA ARG A 153 -29.62 0.74 8.95
C ARG A 153 -29.03 1.54 7.79
N GLY A 154 -29.78 1.67 6.71
CA GLY A 154 -29.38 2.41 5.51
C GLY A 154 -29.38 1.54 4.26
N SER A 155 -29.82 2.13 3.16
CA SER A 155 -29.84 1.47 1.84
C SER A 155 -28.45 1.03 1.43
N ASP A 156 -28.35 -0.12 0.76
CA ASP A 156 -27.11 -0.58 0.12
C ASP A 156 -26.49 0.51 -0.77
N ARG A 157 -27.32 1.36 -1.38
CA ARG A 157 -26.86 2.53 -2.15
C ARG A 157 -26.08 3.52 -1.30
N ASN A 158 -26.56 3.85 -0.10
CA ASN A 158 -25.92 4.83 0.78
C ASN A 158 -24.58 4.31 1.31
N TRP A 159 -24.54 3.04 1.70
CA TRP A 159 -23.31 2.37 2.12
C TRP A 159 -22.28 2.33 1.01
N ARG A 160 -22.72 2.12 -0.23
CA ARG A 160 -21.84 2.14 -1.40
C ARG A 160 -21.28 3.53 -1.67
N ILE A 161 -22.12 4.59 -1.63
CA ILE A 161 -21.65 5.97 -1.75
C ILE A 161 -20.61 6.28 -0.66
N LEU A 162 -20.89 5.89 0.59
CA LEU A 162 -19.97 6.09 1.70
C LEU A 162 -18.65 5.34 1.48
N GLN A 163 -18.71 4.09 1.01
CA GLN A 163 -17.52 3.31 0.68
C GLN A 163 -16.68 4.04 -0.36
N TRP A 164 -17.27 4.50 -1.47
CA TRP A 164 -16.53 5.18 -2.53
C TRP A 164 -15.83 6.46 -2.04
N ILE A 165 -16.46 7.22 -1.14
CA ILE A 165 -15.85 8.40 -0.53
C ILE A 165 -14.66 8.00 0.36
N ILE A 166 -14.87 7.02 1.26
CA ILE A 166 -13.84 6.57 2.20
C ILE A 166 -12.66 5.92 1.47
N THR A 167 -12.92 5.03 0.52
CA THR A 167 -11.89 4.42 -0.33
C THR A 167 -11.14 5.49 -1.14
N GLY A 168 -11.84 6.52 -1.66
CA GLY A 168 -11.20 7.64 -2.36
C GLY A 168 -10.19 8.39 -1.48
N TRP A 169 -10.56 8.68 -0.24
CA TRP A 169 -9.65 9.31 0.74
C TRP A 169 -8.52 8.38 1.19
N LEU A 170 -8.81 7.11 1.40
CA LEU A 170 -7.83 6.10 1.72
C LEU A 170 -6.79 6.00 0.60
N TRP A 171 -7.26 5.96 -0.64
CA TRP A 171 -6.42 5.88 -1.84
C TRP A 171 -5.55 7.12 -2.00
N TRP A 172 -6.12 8.32 -1.86
CA TRP A 172 -5.33 9.56 -1.88
C TRP A 172 -4.30 9.62 -0.75
N THR A 173 -4.67 9.20 0.46
CA THR A 173 -3.77 9.21 1.63
C THR A 173 -2.59 8.27 1.41
N TRP A 174 -2.86 7.06 0.93
CA TRP A 174 -1.83 6.08 0.58
C TRP A 174 -0.95 6.57 -0.55
N LEU A 175 -1.53 7.10 -1.64
CA LEU A 175 -0.77 7.66 -2.76
C LEU A 175 0.17 8.77 -2.27
N SER A 176 -0.34 9.70 -1.46
CA SER A 176 0.49 10.79 -0.91
C SER A 176 1.65 10.29 -0.03
N HIS A 177 1.61 9.05 0.41
CA HIS A 177 2.61 8.46 1.29
C HIS A 177 3.60 7.59 0.51
N ASP A 178 3.10 6.67 -0.30
CA ASP A 178 3.90 5.68 -1.03
C ASP A 178 4.34 6.14 -2.43
N MET A 179 3.90 7.32 -2.90
CA MET A 179 4.46 7.96 -4.11
C MET A 179 5.98 8.10 -4.03
N ALA A 180 6.51 8.27 -2.82
CA ALA A 180 7.94 8.31 -2.54
C ALA A 180 8.71 7.10 -3.08
N ASN A 181 8.12 5.89 -3.02
CA ASN A 181 8.77 4.66 -3.47
C ASN A 181 9.02 4.67 -4.99
N MET A 182 8.15 5.34 -5.74
CA MET A 182 8.28 5.49 -7.19
C MET A 182 9.13 6.72 -7.52
N ALA A 183 8.86 7.86 -6.88
CA ALA A 183 9.50 9.14 -7.12
C ALA A 183 10.99 9.19 -6.71
N VAL A 184 11.51 8.21 -5.96
CA VAL A 184 12.93 8.16 -5.59
C VAL A 184 13.88 8.11 -6.80
N PHE A 185 13.41 7.57 -7.94
CA PHE A 185 14.18 7.53 -9.20
C PHE A 185 14.18 8.86 -9.96
N LEU A 186 13.31 9.80 -9.59
CA LEU A 186 13.12 11.06 -10.29
C LEU A 186 13.82 12.20 -9.56
N PRO A 187 14.26 13.24 -10.30
CA PRO A 187 14.62 14.51 -9.69
C PRO A 187 13.47 15.04 -8.82
N ARG A 188 13.81 15.77 -7.75
CA ARG A 188 12.81 16.33 -6.82
C ARG A 188 11.90 17.35 -7.50
N GLU A 189 12.43 18.12 -8.45
CA GLU A 189 11.66 19.05 -9.27
C GLU A 189 11.44 18.42 -10.65
N ILE A 190 10.18 18.21 -11.01
CA ILE A 190 9.79 17.56 -12.25
C ILE A 190 9.09 18.59 -13.13
N ASP A 191 9.48 18.71 -14.40
CA ASP A 191 8.75 19.55 -15.35
C ASP A 191 7.40 18.96 -15.75
N ILE A 192 6.54 19.79 -16.35
CA ILE A 192 5.20 19.38 -16.78
C ILE A 192 5.21 18.23 -17.80
N VAL A 193 6.22 18.15 -18.67
CA VAL A 193 6.29 17.10 -19.70
C VAL A 193 6.51 15.71 -19.07
N PRO A 194 7.54 15.49 -18.23
CA PRO A 194 7.65 14.25 -17.48
C PRO A 194 6.44 13.97 -16.57
N LEU A 195 5.84 15.00 -15.95
CA LEU A 195 4.62 14.84 -15.12
C LEU A 195 3.46 14.20 -15.90
N VAL A 196 3.23 14.65 -17.13
CA VAL A 196 2.21 14.09 -18.03
C VAL A 196 2.56 12.65 -18.41
N ALA A 197 3.83 12.36 -18.72
CA ALA A 197 4.27 11.00 -19.05
C ALA A 197 4.09 10.04 -17.86
N ILE A 198 4.44 10.47 -16.64
CA ILE A 198 4.23 9.72 -15.39
C ILE A 198 2.73 9.46 -15.16
N SER A 199 1.91 10.50 -15.34
CA SER A 199 0.45 10.40 -15.22
C SER A 199 -0.11 9.35 -16.18
N ALA A 200 0.31 9.38 -17.45
CA ALA A 200 -0.11 8.41 -18.45
C ALA A 200 0.33 6.98 -18.09
N LEU A 201 1.58 6.80 -17.62
CA LEU A 201 2.09 5.51 -17.18
C LEU A 201 1.25 4.93 -16.03
N PHE A 202 0.92 5.74 -15.02
CA PHE A 202 0.19 5.25 -13.85
C PHE A 202 -1.28 4.95 -14.19
N VAL A 203 -1.92 5.80 -15.00
CA VAL A 203 -3.28 5.55 -15.48
C VAL A 203 -3.34 4.26 -16.30
N ALA A 204 -2.36 4.02 -17.17
CA ALA A 204 -2.25 2.77 -17.93
C ALA A 204 -2.02 1.55 -17.03
N GLY A 205 -1.10 1.65 -16.04
CA GLY A 205 -0.83 0.59 -15.07
C GLY A 205 -2.04 0.25 -14.21
N MET A 206 -2.79 1.26 -13.76
CA MET A 206 -4.08 1.08 -13.09
C MET A 206 -5.09 0.39 -13.99
N GLY A 207 -5.13 0.74 -15.28
CA GLY A 207 -6.00 0.11 -16.26
C GLY A 207 -5.76 -1.39 -16.37
N TRP A 208 -4.47 -1.79 -16.40
CA TRP A 208 -4.09 -3.20 -16.37
C TRP A 208 -4.55 -3.89 -15.07
N MET A 209 -4.28 -3.29 -13.91
CA MET A 209 -4.65 -3.85 -12.60
C MET A 209 -6.17 -4.05 -12.46
N PHE A 210 -6.98 -3.06 -12.87
CA PHE A 210 -8.45 -3.18 -12.83
C PHE A 210 -9.00 -4.19 -13.84
N LYS A 211 -8.39 -4.28 -15.03
CA LYS A 211 -8.76 -5.30 -16.03
C LYS A 211 -8.55 -6.72 -15.48
N GLU A 212 -7.50 -6.95 -14.71
CA GLU A 212 -7.24 -8.20 -14.01
C GLU A 212 -7.99 -8.33 -12.67
N GLN A 213 -8.79 -7.34 -12.29
CA GLN A 213 -9.52 -7.28 -11.02
C GLN A 213 -8.61 -7.45 -9.78
N GLY A 214 -7.38 -6.93 -9.84
CA GLY A 214 -6.35 -7.08 -8.80
C GLY A 214 -5.55 -8.39 -8.86
N GLY A 215 -5.79 -9.25 -9.85
CA GLY A 215 -4.97 -10.43 -10.14
C GLY A 215 -4.82 -11.40 -8.95
N LYS A 216 -3.64 -12.04 -8.85
CA LYS A 216 -3.37 -13.05 -7.80
C LYS A 216 -3.35 -12.47 -6.39
N ILE A 217 -2.92 -11.22 -6.22
CA ILE A 217 -2.77 -10.59 -4.90
C ILE A 217 -4.14 -10.28 -4.29
N GLN A 218 -5.17 -10.08 -5.12
CA GLN A 218 -6.54 -9.91 -4.66
C GLN A 218 -7.06 -11.09 -3.82
N HIS A 219 -6.54 -12.31 -4.02
CA HIS A 219 -6.89 -13.46 -3.18
C HIS A 219 -6.49 -13.27 -1.71
N VAL A 220 -5.45 -12.49 -1.42
CA VAL A 220 -5.05 -12.17 -0.04
C VAL A 220 -6.16 -11.39 0.67
N VAL A 221 -6.86 -10.49 -0.03
CA VAL A 221 -7.99 -9.72 0.51
C VAL A 221 -9.28 -10.54 0.51
N GLN A 222 -9.56 -11.27 -0.56
CA GLN A 222 -10.77 -12.09 -0.69
C GLN A 222 -10.78 -13.30 0.26
N SER A 223 -9.62 -13.77 0.71
CA SER A 223 -9.51 -14.85 1.72
C SER A 223 -9.84 -14.39 3.14
N LYS A 224 -10.00 -13.08 3.37
CA LYS A 224 -10.35 -12.52 4.69
C LYS A 224 -11.87 -12.44 4.84
N THR A 225 -12.34 -12.61 6.07
CA THR A 225 -13.78 -12.71 6.37
C THR A 225 -14.53 -11.44 5.95
N ASP A 226 -15.71 -11.58 5.34
CA ASP A 226 -16.65 -10.49 5.00
C ASP A 226 -16.13 -9.31 4.18
N THR A 227 -15.06 -9.45 3.40
CA THR A 227 -14.54 -8.36 2.54
C THR A 227 -15.39 -8.09 1.30
N ASN A 228 -16.27 -9.02 0.94
CA ASN A 228 -17.19 -8.87 -0.21
C ASN A 228 -18.43 -8.02 0.12
N TYR A 229 -18.75 -7.84 1.40
CA TYR A 229 -19.91 -7.05 1.83
C TYR A 229 -19.55 -5.58 1.98
N VAL A 230 -20.29 -4.70 1.28
CA VAL A 230 -20.03 -3.25 1.24
C VAL A 230 -19.91 -2.63 2.64
N LYS A 231 -20.76 -3.01 3.60
CA LYS A 231 -20.74 -2.46 4.96
C LYS A 231 -19.44 -2.79 5.71
N SER A 232 -19.05 -4.06 5.68
CA SER A 232 -17.82 -4.55 6.30
C SER A 232 -16.59 -3.93 5.61
N ALA A 233 -16.58 -3.94 4.28
CA ALA A 233 -15.52 -3.32 3.48
C ALA A 233 -15.37 -1.81 3.79
N THR A 234 -16.48 -1.08 3.91
CA THR A 234 -16.48 0.35 4.30
C THR A 234 -15.82 0.58 5.66
N LEU A 235 -16.12 -0.28 6.64
CA LEU A 235 -15.56 -0.17 7.97
C LEU A 235 -14.06 -0.49 8.01
N ILE A 236 -13.63 -1.51 7.25
CA ILE A 236 -12.21 -1.84 7.08
C ILE A 236 -11.46 -0.65 6.48
N ASP A 237 -11.97 -0.09 5.37
CA ASP A 237 -11.35 1.04 4.69
C ASP A 237 -11.28 2.28 5.60
N PHE A 238 -12.32 2.53 6.40
CA PHE A 238 -12.38 3.65 7.32
C PHE A 238 -11.34 3.55 8.45
N ILE A 239 -11.23 2.37 9.07
CA ILE A 239 -10.24 2.13 10.12
C ILE A 239 -8.83 2.25 9.54
N TYR A 240 -8.61 1.70 8.34
CA TYR A 240 -7.32 1.79 7.69
C TYR A 240 -6.97 3.24 7.33
N LEU A 241 -7.93 4.02 6.87
CA LEU A 241 -7.77 5.45 6.60
C LEU A 241 -7.34 6.22 7.85
N ILE A 242 -7.99 6.00 9.00
CA ILE A 242 -7.63 6.67 10.25
C ILE A 242 -6.19 6.35 10.65
N ILE A 243 -5.81 5.07 10.60
CA ILE A 243 -4.47 4.62 11.00
C ILE A 243 -3.42 5.21 10.05
N LEU A 244 -3.61 5.08 8.73
CA LEU A 244 -2.68 5.64 7.75
C LEU A 244 -2.58 7.17 7.85
N TRP A 245 -3.71 7.85 8.06
CA TRP A 245 -3.73 9.30 8.18
C TRP A 245 -2.94 9.76 9.42
N TYR A 246 -3.12 9.10 10.57
CA TYR A 246 -2.33 9.38 11.77
C TYR A 246 -0.83 9.22 11.51
N PHE A 247 -0.43 8.10 10.90
CA PHE A 247 0.97 7.84 10.59
C PHE A 247 1.56 8.81 9.57
N LYS A 248 0.79 9.19 8.55
CA LYS A 248 1.17 10.21 7.57
C LYS A 248 1.49 11.54 8.25
N GLN A 249 0.67 11.99 9.21
CA GLN A 249 0.86 13.28 9.90
C GLN A 249 2.00 13.26 10.92
N TYR A 250 2.26 12.11 11.55
CA TYR A 250 3.18 12.05 12.68
C TYR A 250 4.65 12.36 12.30
N ASN A 251 5.10 12.02 11.09
CA ASN A 251 6.50 12.25 10.69
C ASN A 251 6.73 12.10 9.18
N ASN A 252 7.70 12.82 8.61
CA ASN A 252 8.00 12.82 7.17
C ASN A 252 8.78 11.59 6.67
N ILE A 253 9.47 10.82 7.52
CA ILE A 253 10.21 9.63 7.03
C ILE A 253 9.20 8.56 6.58
N PRO A 254 9.35 7.98 5.36
CA PRO A 254 8.45 6.96 4.84
C PRO A 254 8.40 5.74 5.76
N MET A 255 7.25 5.10 5.86
CA MET A 255 7.09 3.81 6.51
C MET A 255 6.51 2.78 5.54
N SER A 256 6.58 1.50 5.87
CA SER A 256 5.91 0.50 5.04
C SER A 256 4.43 0.42 5.36
N THR A 257 3.58 0.76 4.39
CA THR A 257 2.13 0.61 4.49
C THR A 257 1.69 -0.86 4.50
N THR A 258 2.50 -1.76 3.93
CA THR A 258 2.33 -3.23 4.01
C THR A 258 2.30 -3.71 5.47
N TRP A 259 3.18 -3.19 6.32
CA TRP A 259 3.26 -3.57 7.74
C TRP A 259 2.01 -3.12 8.50
N VAL A 260 1.55 -1.89 8.24
CA VAL A 260 0.31 -1.35 8.83
C VAL A 260 -0.89 -2.18 8.40
N PHE A 261 -0.98 -2.52 7.11
CA PHE A 261 -2.07 -3.31 6.56
C PHE A 261 -2.13 -4.72 7.16
N ILE A 262 -1.00 -5.43 7.21
CA ILE A 262 -0.93 -6.76 7.81
C ILE A 262 -1.22 -6.68 9.32
N GLY A 263 -0.72 -5.66 10.02
CA GLY A 263 -1.06 -5.42 11.42
C GLY A 263 -2.57 -5.27 11.63
N LEU A 264 -3.22 -4.43 10.82
CA LEU A 264 -4.68 -4.23 10.85
C LEU A 264 -5.44 -5.54 10.64
N LEU A 265 -5.05 -6.34 9.64
CA LEU A 265 -5.68 -7.64 9.38
C LEU A 265 -5.47 -8.61 10.54
N SER A 266 -4.26 -8.68 11.09
CA SER A 266 -3.95 -9.53 12.25
C SER A 266 -4.79 -9.15 13.47
N GLY A 267 -4.86 -7.87 13.81
CA GLY A 267 -5.65 -7.37 14.92
C GLY A 267 -7.14 -7.69 14.77
N ARG A 268 -7.67 -7.49 13.56
CA ARG A 268 -9.06 -7.83 13.22
C ARG A 268 -9.37 -9.31 13.38
N GLU A 269 -8.57 -10.19 12.78
CA GLU A 269 -8.83 -11.63 12.84
C GLU A 269 -8.69 -12.16 14.28
N LEU A 270 -7.77 -11.62 15.09
CA LEU A 270 -7.70 -11.93 16.53
C LEU A 270 -8.95 -11.51 17.27
N ALA A 271 -9.48 -10.31 17.01
CA ALA A 271 -10.68 -9.84 17.67
C ALA A 271 -11.92 -10.67 17.29
N ILE A 272 -12.02 -11.09 16.02
CA ILE A 272 -13.05 -12.05 15.58
C ILE A 272 -12.89 -13.36 16.35
N ALA A 273 -11.69 -13.96 16.39
CA ALA A 273 -11.47 -15.21 17.11
C ALA A 273 -11.74 -15.13 18.62
N THR A 274 -11.55 -13.96 19.24
CA THR A 274 -11.77 -13.78 20.68
C THR A 274 -13.23 -13.46 21.02
N PHE A 275 -13.93 -12.68 20.19
CA PHE A 275 -15.21 -12.08 20.55
C PHE A 275 -16.38 -12.43 19.64
N ASP A 276 -16.15 -13.16 18.55
CA ASP A 276 -17.23 -13.61 17.69
C ASP A 276 -18.09 -14.66 18.40
N ALA A 277 -19.29 -14.24 18.82
CA ALA A 277 -20.31 -15.10 19.41
C ALA A 277 -20.71 -16.28 18.50
N THR A 278 -20.53 -16.18 17.19
CA THR A 278 -20.86 -17.25 16.23
C THR A 278 -19.75 -18.30 16.07
N ARG A 279 -18.58 -18.11 16.71
CA ARG A 279 -17.40 -18.99 16.67
C ARG A 279 -16.98 -19.38 15.24
N THR A 280 -17.03 -18.45 14.29
CA THR A 280 -16.66 -18.76 12.90
C THR A 280 -15.19 -19.15 12.73
N LYS A 281 -14.30 -18.69 13.61
CA LYS A 281 -12.90 -19.12 13.68
C LYS A 281 -12.40 -19.17 15.13
N ASN A 282 -11.61 -20.19 15.45
CA ASN A 282 -10.97 -20.31 16.77
C ASN A 282 -9.56 -19.70 16.76
N PHE A 283 -9.05 -19.35 17.95
CA PHE A 283 -7.68 -18.81 18.10
C PHE A 283 -6.61 -19.74 17.50
N LYS A 284 -6.80 -21.06 17.58
CA LYS A 284 -5.90 -22.08 17.00
C LYS A 284 -5.86 -22.04 15.46
N GLU A 285 -6.88 -21.52 14.81
CA GLU A 285 -6.96 -21.40 13.35
C GLU A 285 -6.42 -20.05 12.88
N VAL A 286 -6.67 -18.98 13.66
CA VAL A 286 -6.24 -17.61 13.32
C VAL A 286 -4.76 -17.37 13.61
N PHE A 287 -4.23 -17.89 14.73
CA PHE A 287 -2.84 -17.64 15.11
C PHE A 287 -1.82 -18.13 14.06
N PRO A 288 -1.93 -19.34 13.49
CA PRO A 288 -1.02 -19.77 12.41
C PRO A 288 -1.08 -18.88 11.16
N ILE A 289 -2.25 -18.33 10.83
CA ILE A 289 -2.40 -17.42 9.68
C ILE A 289 -1.63 -16.13 9.94
N ILE A 290 -1.79 -15.54 11.13
CA ILE A 290 -1.12 -14.31 11.54
C ILE A 290 0.39 -14.52 11.62
N ALA A 291 0.83 -15.61 12.26
CA ALA A 291 2.24 -15.96 12.35
C ALA A 291 2.85 -16.20 10.96
N GLY A 292 2.10 -16.83 10.04
CA GLY A 292 2.52 -17.02 8.66
C GLY A 292 2.65 -15.71 7.88
N ASP A 293 1.68 -14.79 8.01
CA ASP A 293 1.70 -13.48 7.35
C ASP A 293 2.85 -12.60 7.90
N PHE A 294 3.06 -12.60 9.23
CA PHE A 294 4.20 -11.93 9.86
C PHE A 294 5.55 -12.56 9.47
N GLY A 295 5.63 -13.89 9.42
CA GLY A 295 6.83 -14.62 8.99
C GLY A 295 7.24 -14.24 7.56
N LYS A 296 6.28 -14.16 6.63
CA LYS A 296 6.53 -13.71 5.25
C LYS A 296 7.09 -12.28 5.21
N LEU A 297 6.56 -11.36 6.03
CA LEU A 297 7.10 -10.00 6.17
C LEU A 297 8.56 -10.02 6.63
N MET A 298 8.89 -10.85 7.63
CA MET A 298 10.26 -10.98 8.14
C MET A 298 11.22 -11.53 7.08
N VAL A 299 10.79 -12.51 6.29
CA VAL A 299 11.58 -12.98 5.13
C VAL A 299 11.79 -11.87 4.11
N GLY A 300 10.76 -11.05 3.85
CA GLY A 300 10.87 -9.88 2.98
C GLY A 300 11.89 -8.86 3.47
N VAL A 301 11.94 -8.58 4.78
CA VAL A 301 12.96 -7.71 5.38
C VAL A 301 14.35 -8.33 5.27
N ALA A 302 14.50 -9.61 5.59
CA ALA A 302 15.79 -10.30 5.49
C ALA A 302 16.32 -10.31 4.05
N ALA A 303 15.46 -10.57 3.06
CA ALA A 303 15.81 -10.51 1.65
C ALA A 303 16.20 -9.08 1.23
N SER A 304 15.45 -8.07 1.68
CA SER A 304 15.77 -6.66 1.42
C SER A 304 17.12 -6.28 2.01
N MET A 305 17.38 -6.63 3.27
CA MET A 305 18.67 -6.44 3.94
C MET A 305 19.82 -7.13 3.20
N GLY A 306 19.62 -8.37 2.74
CA GLY A 306 20.63 -9.09 1.97
C GLY A 306 20.98 -8.38 0.66
N ILE A 307 19.97 -7.87 -0.06
CA ILE A 307 20.17 -7.09 -1.29
C ILE A 307 20.90 -5.78 -1.00
N ILE A 308 20.52 -5.07 0.06
CA ILE A 308 21.17 -3.81 0.48
C ILE A 308 22.63 -4.02 0.83
N ILE A 309 22.93 -5.02 1.66
CA ILE A 309 24.30 -5.38 2.02
C ILE A 309 25.08 -5.76 0.75
N GLY A 310 24.47 -6.53 -0.15
CA GLY A 310 25.06 -6.87 -1.44
C GLY A 310 25.41 -5.64 -2.27
N ILE A 311 24.48 -4.70 -2.42
CA ILE A 311 24.72 -3.44 -3.14
C ILE A 311 25.86 -2.65 -2.48
N HIS A 312 25.81 -2.41 -1.17
CA HIS A 312 26.85 -1.64 -0.49
C HIS A 312 28.22 -2.32 -0.41
N THR A 313 28.30 -3.64 -0.57
CA THR A 313 29.56 -4.38 -0.50
C THR A 313 30.20 -4.55 -1.88
N PHE A 314 29.39 -4.65 -2.95
CA PHE A 314 29.86 -5.03 -4.29
C PHE A 314 29.67 -3.95 -5.37
N ALA A 315 28.96 -2.87 -5.09
CA ALA A 315 28.79 -1.71 -5.98
C ALA A 315 29.47 -0.47 -5.41
#